data_AF-A0A1H7JIE0-F1
#
_entry.id   AF-A0A1H7JIE0-F1
#
_cell.length_a   1.000
_cell.length_b   1.000
_cell.length_c   1.000
_cell.angle_alpha   90.00
_cell.angle_beta   90.00
_cell.angle_gamma   90.00
#
_symmetry.space_group_name_H-M   'P 1'
#
loop_
_entity.id
_entity.type
_entity.pdbx_description
1 polymer ?
#
loop_
_entity_poly.entity_id
_entity_poly.type
_entity_poly.pdbx_seq_one_letter_code
_entity_poly.pdbx_strand_id
1 'polypeptide(L)'
;MTFGAISVKHIQLRQRLAVHIGSNVLPDITILPPAGTDDELSFIRLVGWAYVLLQETGKVPLNFLKELPPMSSSDKLLPQVERLRTWTSHNLYFSKDHDLKILRGAQAWFKQYCGTGTPHSPVHWEACFNQLSGDVLAVLTGAISACDALDSEIDGPRLVESLQLRLNRNWEAFRFDAYVHKAMTQLGFQGIDVVSFRKRHLDSWRKLVATTEDFAIERLLTCRIESDVLALMADALPVNAQELLVNLGLKTPIDVAAAMLIIRQQRSSESLDLPSLLQAIFNDASERRKTELQVSNSTVSVGGALTQG
;
A
#
# COMPACT_ATOMS: atom_id res chain seq x y z
N MET A 1 19.12 -25.70 -15.87
CA MET A 1 18.59 -24.69 -16.81
C MET A 1 19.37 -23.40 -16.59
N THR A 2 19.85 -22.73 -17.64
CA THR A 2 20.65 -21.51 -17.47
C THR A 2 19.79 -20.25 -17.54
N PHE A 3 20.23 -19.18 -16.87
CA PHE A 3 19.62 -17.85 -16.99
C PHE A 3 19.60 -17.31 -18.43
N GLY A 4 20.49 -17.80 -19.28
CA GLY A 4 20.53 -17.44 -20.71
C GLY A 4 19.19 -17.67 -21.42
N ALA A 5 18.48 -18.76 -21.12
CA ALA A 5 17.18 -19.04 -21.71
C ALA A 5 16.11 -17.99 -21.32
N ILE A 6 16.13 -17.54 -20.06
CA ILE A 6 15.25 -16.48 -19.56
C ILE A 6 15.57 -15.15 -20.25
N SER A 7 16.85 -14.81 -20.35
CA SER A 7 17.30 -13.58 -21.01
C SER A 7 16.86 -13.52 -22.48
N VAL A 8 17.04 -14.62 -23.22
CA VAL A 8 16.58 -14.73 -24.61
C VAL A 8 15.06 -14.52 -24.71
N LYS A 9 14.28 -15.17 -23.84
CA LYS A 9 12.81 -15.00 -23.84
C LYS A 9 12.37 -13.61 -23.41
N HIS A 10 13.05 -12.98 -22.47
CA HIS A 10 12.79 -11.60 -22.08
C HIS A 10 13.03 -10.63 -23.25
N ILE A 11 14.15 -10.77 -23.96
CA ILE A 11 14.45 -9.96 -25.16
C ILE A 11 13.40 -10.20 -26.24
N GLN A 12 13.04 -11.47 -26.50
CA GLN A 12 12.00 -11.83 -27.47
C GLN A 12 10.66 -11.18 -27.12
N LEU A 13 10.23 -11.26 -25.86
CA LEU A 13 9.00 -10.63 -25.39
C LEU A 13 9.04 -9.11 -25.59
N ARG A 14 10.14 -8.47 -25.21
CA ARG A 14 10.32 -7.02 -25.39
C ARG A 14 10.22 -6.61 -26.85
N GLN A 15 10.88 -7.35 -27.74
CA GLN A 15 10.83 -7.10 -29.19
C GLN A 15 9.40 -7.23 -29.73
N ARG A 16 8.68 -8.29 -29.36
CA ARG A 16 7.28 -8.51 -29.77
C ARG A 16 6.38 -7.35 -29.34
N LEU A 17 6.44 -6.96 -28.07
CA LEU A 17 5.64 -5.85 -27.55
C LEU A 17 6.01 -4.50 -28.19
N ALA A 18 7.30 -4.30 -28.49
CA ALA A 18 7.79 -3.06 -29.08
C ALA A 18 7.26 -2.81 -30.50
N VAL A 19 6.93 -3.85 -31.25
CA VAL A 19 6.30 -3.72 -32.58
C VAL A 19 4.95 -3.02 -32.50
N HIS A 20 4.18 -3.25 -31.43
CA HIS A 20 2.82 -2.71 -31.30
C HIS A 20 2.74 -1.40 -30.55
N ILE A 21 3.52 -1.23 -29.47
CA ILE A 21 3.35 -0.10 -28.52
C ILE A 21 4.67 0.70 -28.32
N GLY A 22 5.77 0.26 -28.93
CA GLY A 22 7.07 0.93 -28.88
C GLY A 22 8.02 0.37 -27.80
N SER A 23 9.27 0.87 -27.81
CA SER A 23 10.37 0.27 -27.05
C SER A 23 10.24 0.31 -25.53
N ASN A 24 9.37 1.19 -25.00
CA ASN A 24 9.30 1.48 -23.57
C ASN A 24 8.26 0.65 -22.81
N VAL A 25 7.58 -0.29 -23.46
CA VAL A 25 6.55 -1.15 -22.85
C VAL A 25 7.12 -2.01 -21.73
N LEU A 26 8.34 -2.52 -21.92
CA LEU A 26 9.05 -3.35 -20.96
C LEU A 26 10.43 -2.73 -20.73
N PRO A 27 10.57 -1.84 -19.73
CA PRO A 27 11.83 -1.18 -19.43
C PRO A 27 12.97 -2.16 -19.14
N ASP A 28 14.20 -1.71 -19.35
CA ASP A 28 15.40 -2.50 -19.06
C ASP A 28 15.51 -2.87 -17.58
N ILE A 29 15.85 -4.13 -17.32
CA ILE A 29 16.15 -4.63 -15.97
C ILE A 29 17.63 -4.39 -15.69
N THR A 30 17.92 -3.56 -14.69
CA THR A 30 19.29 -3.15 -14.33
C THR A 30 19.96 -4.08 -13.31
N ILE A 31 19.22 -5.04 -12.75
CA ILE A 31 19.78 -6.05 -11.84
C ILE A 31 20.77 -6.94 -12.58
N LEU A 32 21.95 -7.12 -11.99
CA LEU A 32 22.98 -8.01 -12.52
C LEU A 32 22.46 -9.44 -12.66
N PRO A 33 22.72 -10.10 -13.80
CA PRO A 33 22.32 -11.49 -13.99
C PRO A 33 23.06 -12.42 -13.01
N PRO A 34 22.47 -13.58 -12.66
CA PRO A 34 23.17 -14.61 -11.92
C PRO A 34 24.38 -15.12 -12.71
N ALA A 35 25.48 -15.38 -12.01
CA ALA A 35 26.74 -15.83 -12.63
C ALA A 35 26.87 -17.35 -12.69
N GLY A 36 26.21 -18.06 -11.76
CA GLY A 36 26.13 -19.51 -11.67
C GLY A 36 24.69 -19.98 -11.45
N THR A 37 24.54 -21.24 -11.05
CA THR A 37 23.23 -21.86 -10.79
C THR A 37 23.16 -22.56 -9.44
N ASP A 38 24.29 -22.87 -8.82
CA ASP A 38 24.44 -23.74 -7.66
C ASP A 38 24.95 -22.99 -6.41
N ASP A 39 24.89 -21.67 -6.41
CA ASP A 39 25.30 -20.84 -5.28
C ASP A 39 24.19 -19.88 -4.81
N GLU A 40 24.27 -19.51 -3.53
CA GLU A 40 23.29 -18.63 -2.87
C GLU A 40 23.18 -17.27 -3.57
N LEU A 41 24.30 -16.66 -3.96
CA LEU A 41 24.31 -15.33 -4.55
C LEU A 41 23.63 -15.33 -5.93
N SER A 42 23.86 -16.35 -6.75
CA SER A 42 23.16 -16.54 -8.02
C SER A 42 21.66 -16.72 -7.82
N PHE A 43 21.24 -17.49 -6.80
CA PHE A 43 19.82 -17.62 -6.48
C PHE A 43 19.20 -16.27 -6.04
N ILE A 44 19.86 -15.51 -5.17
CA ILE A 44 19.40 -14.17 -4.74
C ILE A 44 19.27 -13.22 -5.94
N ARG A 45 20.24 -13.23 -6.87
CA ARG A 45 20.18 -12.42 -8.09
C ARG A 45 19.01 -12.83 -8.98
N LEU A 46 18.74 -14.12 -9.13
CA LEU A 46 17.59 -14.62 -9.88
C LEU A 46 16.27 -14.17 -9.23
N VAL A 47 16.14 -14.26 -7.91
CA VAL A 47 14.96 -13.78 -7.17
C VAL A 47 14.74 -12.28 -7.39
N GLY A 48 15.80 -11.48 -7.24
CA GLY A 48 15.73 -10.03 -7.49
C GLY A 48 15.33 -9.71 -8.93
N TRP A 49 15.97 -10.36 -9.90
CA TRP A 49 15.67 -10.17 -11.32
C TRP A 49 14.23 -10.56 -11.67
N ALA A 50 13.77 -11.71 -11.16
CA ALA A 50 12.39 -12.18 -11.36
C ALA A 50 11.38 -11.22 -10.73
N TYR A 51 11.67 -10.66 -9.55
CA TYR A 51 10.81 -9.67 -8.92
C TYR A 51 10.69 -8.41 -9.78
N VAL A 52 11.81 -7.86 -10.28
CA VAL A 52 11.77 -6.69 -11.15
C VAL A 52 10.99 -6.98 -12.43
N LEU A 53 11.22 -8.13 -13.07
CA LEU A 53 10.45 -8.56 -14.24
C LEU A 53 8.95 -8.61 -13.95
N LEU A 54 8.53 -9.27 -12.87
CA LEU A 54 7.12 -9.56 -12.64
C LEU A 54 6.33 -8.38 -12.06
N GLN A 55 6.98 -7.56 -11.21
CA GLN A 55 6.29 -6.57 -10.37
C GLN A 55 6.68 -5.13 -10.67
N GLU A 56 7.82 -4.87 -11.30
CA GLU A 56 8.25 -3.52 -11.64
C GLU A 56 8.08 -3.26 -13.14
N THR A 57 8.87 -3.92 -14.00
CA THR A 57 8.88 -3.65 -15.43
C THR A 57 7.73 -4.33 -16.17
N GLY A 58 7.44 -5.59 -15.84
CA GLY A 58 6.40 -6.39 -16.51
C GLY A 58 5.02 -6.30 -15.88
N LYS A 59 4.82 -5.54 -14.80
CA LYS A 59 3.56 -5.53 -14.03
C LYS A 59 2.33 -5.29 -14.90
N VAL A 60 2.37 -4.30 -15.78
CA VAL A 60 1.25 -3.99 -16.68
C VAL A 60 1.18 -4.98 -17.85
N PRO A 61 2.24 -5.13 -18.69
CA PRO A 61 2.13 -5.97 -19.88
C PRO A 61 1.90 -7.43 -19.55
N LEU A 62 2.54 -8.00 -18.52
CA LEU A 62 2.35 -9.41 -18.17
C LEU A 62 0.96 -9.67 -17.60
N ASN A 63 0.41 -8.78 -16.75
CA ASN A 63 -0.95 -8.96 -16.25
C ASN A 63 -1.98 -8.84 -17.36
N PHE A 64 -1.76 -7.97 -18.35
CA PHE A 64 -2.60 -7.92 -19.54
C PHE A 64 -2.50 -9.20 -20.37
N LEU A 65 -1.28 -9.68 -20.66
CA LEU A 65 -1.07 -10.89 -21.47
C LEU A 65 -1.64 -12.16 -20.81
N LYS A 66 -1.70 -12.22 -19.48
CA LYS A 66 -2.37 -13.30 -18.74
C LYS A 66 -3.88 -13.38 -18.98
N GLU A 67 -4.50 -12.30 -19.44
CA GLU A 67 -5.93 -12.27 -19.79
C GLU A 67 -6.19 -12.80 -21.20
N LEU A 68 -5.12 -13.08 -21.98
CA LEU A 68 -5.19 -13.48 -23.38
C LEU A 68 -4.84 -14.97 -23.56
N PRO A 69 -5.50 -15.69 -24.48
CA PRO A 69 -5.12 -17.05 -24.82
C PRO A 69 -3.73 -17.10 -25.49
N PRO A 70 -2.95 -18.18 -25.32
CA PRO A 70 -3.25 -19.40 -24.56
C PRO A 70 -2.91 -19.28 -23.07
N MET A 71 -2.49 -18.10 -22.60
CA MET A 71 -2.01 -17.91 -21.24
C MET A 71 -3.19 -18.00 -20.27
N SER A 72 -3.36 -19.18 -19.68
CA SER A 72 -4.27 -19.42 -18.57
C SER A 72 -3.44 -19.92 -17.41
N SER A 73 -2.78 -19.01 -16.68
CA SER A 73 -1.87 -19.42 -15.61
C SER A 73 -2.34 -18.94 -14.25
N SER A 74 -2.12 -19.80 -13.25
CA SER A 74 -2.38 -19.51 -11.85
C SER A 74 -1.38 -18.46 -11.34
N ASP A 75 -1.87 -17.41 -10.69
CA ASP A 75 -1.11 -16.29 -10.11
C ASP A 75 -0.21 -16.66 -8.91
N LYS A 76 0.43 -17.83 -8.94
CA LYS A 76 1.24 -18.33 -7.80
C LYS A 76 2.68 -17.81 -7.82
N LEU A 77 3.26 -17.54 -9.00
CA LEU A 77 4.69 -17.21 -9.09
C LEU A 77 5.00 -15.86 -8.42
N LEU A 78 4.25 -14.79 -8.71
CA LEU A 78 4.54 -13.47 -8.15
C LEU A 78 4.50 -13.48 -6.61
N PRO A 79 3.44 -14.00 -5.93
CA PRO A 79 3.45 -14.13 -4.48
C PRO A 79 4.60 -14.96 -3.90
N GLN A 80 5.09 -15.96 -4.63
CA GLN A 80 6.26 -16.75 -4.22
C GLN A 80 7.54 -15.91 -4.33
N VAL A 81 7.76 -15.25 -5.46
CA VAL A 81 8.91 -14.36 -5.70
C VAL A 81 8.94 -13.21 -4.72
N GLU A 82 7.78 -12.61 -4.38
CA GLU A 82 7.68 -11.58 -3.34
C GLU A 82 8.18 -12.08 -1.98
N ARG A 83 7.73 -13.27 -1.55
CA ARG A 83 8.17 -13.86 -0.28
C ARG A 83 9.65 -14.21 -0.29
N LEU A 84 10.15 -14.79 -1.38
CA LEU A 84 11.56 -15.12 -1.55
C LEU A 84 12.41 -13.84 -1.50
N ARG A 85 12.00 -12.79 -2.21
CA ARG A 85 12.68 -11.49 -2.21
C ARG A 85 12.70 -10.88 -0.80
N THR A 86 11.57 -10.90 -0.10
CA THR A 86 11.54 -10.40 1.28
C THR A 86 12.46 -11.22 2.18
N TRP A 87 12.48 -12.54 2.04
CA TRP A 87 13.37 -13.43 2.76
C TRP A 87 14.86 -13.16 2.47
N THR A 88 15.24 -12.91 1.21
CA THR A 88 16.64 -12.67 0.83
C THR A 88 17.16 -11.27 1.18
N SER A 89 16.27 -10.28 1.32
CA SER A 89 16.68 -8.86 1.29
C SER A 89 16.20 -8.04 2.48
N HIS A 90 15.42 -8.60 3.40
CA HIS A 90 14.92 -7.89 4.57
C HIS A 90 15.18 -8.67 5.87
N ASN A 91 15.41 -7.94 6.96
CA ASN A 91 15.44 -8.51 8.29
C ASN A 91 14.01 -8.91 8.70
N LEU A 92 13.80 -10.20 8.92
CA LEU A 92 12.53 -10.76 9.37
C LEU A 92 12.53 -10.92 10.90
N TYR A 93 11.58 -10.29 11.58
CA TYR A 93 11.48 -10.32 13.03
C TYR A 93 10.44 -11.35 13.49
N PHE A 94 10.85 -12.30 14.35
CA PHE A 94 9.95 -13.32 14.89
C PHE A 94 8.81 -12.77 15.77
N SER A 95 8.91 -11.51 16.22
CA SER A 95 7.86 -10.82 16.98
C SER A 95 6.72 -10.28 16.11
N LYS A 96 6.88 -10.27 14.77
CA LYS A 96 5.88 -9.76 13.83
C LYS A 96 5.23 -10.92 13.07
N ASP A 97 3.91 -11.07 13.21
CA ASP A 97 3.14 -12.12 12.54
C ASP A 97 3.30 -12.12 11.01
N HIS A 98 3.43 -10.93 10.41
CA HIS A 98 3.65 -10.79 8.98
C HIS A 98 4.98 -11.42 8.54
N ASP A 99 6.07 -11.10 9.24
CA ASP A 99 7.41 -11.61 8.95
C ASP A 99 7.47 -13.13 9.15
N LEU A 100 6.82 -13.65 10.19
CA LEU A 100 6.67 -15.10 10.41
C LEU A 100 5.94 -15.80 9.25
N LYS A 101 4.89 -15.18 8.69
CA LYS A 101 4.18 -15.73 7.52
C LYS A 101 5.07 -15.77 6.30
N ILE A 102 5.88 -14.73 6.07
CA ILE A 102 6.85 -14.69 4.96
C ILE A 102 7.89 -15.79 5.13
N LEU A 103 8.49 -15.90 6.32
CA LEU A 103 9.50 -16.94 6.62
C LEU A 103 8.94 -18.34 6.38
N ARG A 104 7.78 -18.67 6.95
CA ARG A 104 7.13 -19.97 6.75
C ARG A 104 6.81 -20.24 5.28
N GLY A 105 6.36 -19.22 4.55
CA GLY A 105 6.09 -19.32 3.12
C GLY A 105 7.34 -19.63 2.29
N ALA A 106 8.46 -18.96 2.57
CA ALA A 106 9.74 -19.23 1.91
C ALA A 106 10.29 -20.61 2.26
N GLN A 107 10.26 -20.99 3.55
CA GLN A 107 10.70 -22.32 4.00
C GLN A 107 9.86 -23.44 3.40
N ALA A 108 8.54 -23.26 3.28
CA ALA A 108 7.67 -24.22 2.60
C ALA A 108 8.03 -24.38 1.12
N TRP A 109 8.32 -23.26 0.44
CA TRP A 109 8.78 -23.26 -0.95
C TRP A 109 10.11 -24.00 -1.09
N PHE A 110 11.11 -23.72 -0.25
CA PHE A 110 12.38 -24.44 -0.26
C PHE A 110 12.19 -25.93 -0.01
N LYS A 111 11.41 -26.30 1.01
CA LYS A 111 11.15 -27.71 1.33
C LYS A 111 10.49 -28.45 0.16
N GLN A 112 9.62 -27.77 -0.59
CA GLN A 112 8.97 -28.34 -1.77
C GLN A 112 9.97 -28.67 -2.89
N TYR A 113 10.98 -27.82 -3.12
CA TYR A 113 11.82 -27.92 -4.33
C TYR A 113 13.25 -28.39 -4.11
N CYS A 114 13.81 -28.21 -2.91
CA CYS A 114 15.15 -28.72 -2.55
C CYS A 114 15.15 -29.66 -1.34
N GLY A 115 13.97 -29.97 -0.77
CA GLY A 115 13.82 -30.93 0.33
C GLY A 115 14.17 -30.39 1.72
N THR A 116 14.72 -29.19 1.84
CA THR A 116 15.07 -28.55 3.12
C THR A 116 14.37 -27.20 3.29
N GLY A 117 14.11 -26.79 4.54
CA GLY A 117 13.55 -25.47 4.84
C GLY A 117 14.53 -24.32 4.63
N THR A 118 15.84 -24.61 4.62
CA THR A 118 16.91 -23.63 4.42
C THR A 118 17.98 -24.25 3.51
N PRO A 119 18.13 -23.81 2.25
CA PRO A 119 19.20 -24.28 1.38
C PRO A 119 20.57 -23.93 1.97
N HIS A 120 21.55 -24.82 1.82
CA HIS A 120 22.88 -24.67 2.44
C HIS A 120 23.99 -25.46 1.71
N SER A 121 23.65 -26.10 0.59
CA SER A 121 24.59 -26.89 -0.21
C SER A 121 24.41 -26.51 -1.68
N PRO A 122 25.43 -26.71 -2.54
CA PRO A 122 25.30 -26.38 -3.95
C PRO A 122 24.12 -27.09 -4.63
N VAL A 123 23.88 -28.36 -4.27
CA VAL A 123 22.73 -29.15 -4.74
C VAL A 123 21.39 -28.51 -4.36
N HIS A 124 21.27 -27.98 -3.14
CA HIS A 124 20.04 -27.32 -2.72
C HIS A 124 19.79 -26.02 -3.51
N TRP A 125 20.85 -25.22 -3.71
CA TRP A 125 20.76 -23.97 -4.47
C TRP A 125 20.46 -24.22 -5.94
N GLU A 126 21.10 -25.21 -6.55
CA GLU A 126 20.84 -25.61 -7.93
C GLU A 126 19.39 -26.04 -8.14
N ALA A 127 18.83 -26.83 -7.22
CA ALA A 127 17.43 -27.24 -7.29
C ALA A 127 16.48 -26.03 -7.21
N CYS A 128 16.72 -25.10 -6.28
CA CYS A 128 15.94 -23.87 -6.14
C CYS A 128 16.06 -22.97 -7.39
N PHE A 129 17.27 -22.81 -7.91
CA PHE A 129 17.55 -22.01 -9.09
C PHE A 129 16.84 -22.57 -10.32
N ASN A 130 16.96 -23.89 -10.55
CA ASN A 130 16.33 -24.57 -11.68
C ASN A 130 14.81 -24.44 -11.63
N GLN A 131 14.20 -24.62 -10.46
CA GLN A 131 12.76 -24.46 -10.31
C GLN A 131 12.31 -23.03 -10.64
N LEU A 132 12.87 -22.03 -9.95
CA LEU A 132 12.47 -20.63 -10.14
C LEU A 132 12.72 -20.19 -11.59
N SER A 133 13.83 -20.62 -12.19
CA SER A 133 14.14 -20.35 -13.60
C SER A 133 13.09 -20.97 -14.53
N GLY A 134 12.68 -22.21 -14.26
CA GLY A 134 11.64 -22.90 -15.02
C GLY A 134 10.30 -22.17 -14.96
N ASP A 135 9.90 -21.72 -13.76
CA ASP A 135 8.64 -20.98 -13.57
C ASP A 135 8.66 -19.63 -14.30
N VAL A 136 9.76 -18.87 -14.21
CA VAL A 136 9.92 -17.60 -14.94
C VAL A 136 9.94 -17.84 -16.45
N LEU A 137 10.62 -18.88 -16.92
CA LEU A 137 10.66 -19.24 -18.33
C LEU A 137 9.27 -19.61 -18.86
N ALA A 138 8.46 -20.32 -18.08
CA ALA A 138 7.10 -20.67 -18.42
C ALA A 138 6.21 -19.42 -18.56
N VAL A 139 6.33 -18.46 -17.63
CA VAL A 139 5.61 -17.18 -17.72
C VAL A 139 6.00 -16.40 -18.97
N LEU A 140 7.30 -16.25 -19.26
CA LEU A 140 7.76 -15.53 -20.44
C LEU A 140 7.32 -16.22 -21.75
N THR A 141 7.37 -17.55 -21.79
CA THR A 141 6.93 -18.33 -22.96
C THR A 141 5.44 -18.15 -23.19
N GLY A 142 4.62 -18.26 -22.14
CA GLY A 142 3.18 -18.03 -22.23
C GLY A 142 2.87 -16.59 -22.67
N ALA A 143 3.58 -15.60 -22.13
CA ALA A 143 3.42 -14.20 -22.50
C ALA A 143 3.77 -13.94 -23.98
N ILE A 144 4.84 -14.56 -24.50
CA ILE A 144 5.20 -14.46 -25.92
C ILE A 144 4.11 -15.06 -26.80
N SER A 145 3.56 -16.23 -26.45
CA SER A 145 2.46 -16.83 -27.21
C SER A 145 1.18 -16.00 -27.13
N ALA A 146 0.90 -15.36 -25.99
CA ALA A 146 -0.24 -14.45 -25.84
C ALA A 146 -0.13 -13.19 -26.72
N CYS A 147 1.09 -12.78 -27.10
CA CYS A 147 1.28 -11.70 -28.07
C CYS A 147 0.70 -12.02 -29.45
N ASP A 148 0.51 -13.30 -29.81
CA ASP A 148 -0.09 -13.67 -31.10
C ASP A 148 -1.53 -13.13 -31.24
N ALA A 149 -2.23 -12.91 -30.12
CA ALA A 149 -3.54 -12.25 -30.13
C ALA A 149 -3.46 -10.78 -30.55
N LEU A 150 -2.32 -10.11 -30.34
CA LEU A 150 -2.11 -8.72 -30.76
C LEU A 150 -1.89 -8.58 -32.28
N ASP A 151 -1.49 -9.66 -32.95
CA ASP A 151 -1.32 -9.71 -34.41
C ASP A 151 -2.64 -9.97 -35.15
N SER A 152 -3.74 -10.24 -34.44
CA SER A 152 -5.07 -10.45 -35.04
C SER A 152 -5.53 -9.20 -35.77
N GLU A 153 -5.92 -9.32 -37.05
CA GLU A 153 -6.45 -8.19 -37.82
C GLU A 153 -7.76 -7.63 -37.25
N ILE A 154 -8.55 -8.51 -36.60
CA ILE A 154 -9.88 -8.17 -36.09
C ILE A 154 -9.78 -7.59 -34.66
N ASP A 155 -9.13 -8.33 -33.75
CA ASP A 155 -9.08 -7.96 -32.33
C ASP A 155 -7.82 -7.20 -31.93
N GLY A 156 -6.73 -7.37 -32.69
CA GLY A 156 -5.40 -6.82 -32.39
C GLY A 156 -5.41 -5.31 -32.13
N PRO A 157 -5.99 -4.46 -33.01
CA PRO A 157 -6.03 -3.01 -32.80
C PRO A 157 -6.66 -2.62 -31.46
N ARG A 158 -7.78 -3.25 -31.09
CA ARG A 158 -8.47 -3.01 -29.81
C ARG A 158 -7.66 -3.47 -28.61
N LEU A 159 -6.98 -4.62 -28.72
CA LEU A 159 -6.12 -5.14 -27.66
C LEU A 159 -4.89 -4.24 -27.44
N VAL A 160 -4.28 -3.76 -28.53
CA VAL A 160 -3.15 -2.83 -28.49
C VAL A 160 -3.57 -1.51 -27.84
N GLU A 161 -4.71 -0.94 -28.24
CA GLU A 161 -5.26 0.27 -27.63
C GLU A 161 -5.53 0.06 -26.13
N SER A 162 -6.15 -1.07 -25.75
CA SER A 162 -6.40 -1.40 -24.35
C SER A 162 -5.10 -1.52 -23.55
N LEU A 163 -4.06 -2.17 -24.08
CA LEU A 163 -2.78 -2.29 -23.39
C LEU A 163 -2.09 -0.92 -23.26
N GLN A 164 -2.11 -0.10 -24.31
CA GLN A 164 -1.56 1.26 -24.28
C GLN A 164 -2.28 2.13 -23.24
N LEU A 165 -3.61 2.01 -23.16
CA LEU A 165 -4.40 2.71 -22.16
C LEU A 165 -4.01 2.30 -20.72
N ARG A 166 -3.84 1.00 -20.47
CA ARG A 166 -3.39 0.48 -19.17
C ARG A 166 -1.98 0.97 -18.81
N LEU A 167 -1.07 1.04 -19.78
CA LEU A 167 0.28 1.57 -19.59
C LEU A 167 0.24 3.06 -19.23
N ASN A 168 -0.50 3.87 -19.97
CA ASN A 168 -0.64 5.30 -19.74
C ASN A 168 -1.30 5.63 -18.39
N ARG A 169 -2.17 4.75 -17.92
CA ARG A 169 -2.91 4.89 -16.64
C ARG A 169 -2.22 4.25 -15.44
N ASN A 170 -1.12 3.51 -15.63
CA ASN A 170 -0.33 2.95 -14.53
C ASN A 170 0.59 4.02 -13.92
N TRP A 171 0.00 4.97 -13.20
CA TRP A 171 0.76 6.06 -12.59
C TRP A 171 1.60 5.60 -11.40
N GLU A 172 2.84 6.05 -11.39
CA GLU A 172 3.75 5.91 -10.25
C GLU A 172 3.21 6.69 -9.06
N ALA A 173 3.48 6.17 -7.85
CA ALA A 173 2.93 6.71 -6.62
C ALA A 173 3.27 8.20 -6.43
N PHE A 174 4.49 8.61 -6.76
CA PHE A 174 4.91 10.01 -6.59
C PHE A 174 4.17 10.99 -7.49
N ARG A 175 3.56 10.56 -8.61
CA ARG A 175 2.78 11.46 -9.47
C ARG A 175 1.57 12.03 -8.73
N PHE A 176 1.04 11.29 -7.74
CA PHE A 176 -0.07 11.76 -6.90
C PHE A 176 0.36 12.83 -5.89
N ASP A 177 1.64 12.94 -5.55
CA ASP A 177 2.12 13.86 -4.51
C ASP A 177 1.87 15.33 -4.90
N ALA A 178 1.99 15.66 -6.18
CA ALA A 178 1.71 17.01 -6.67
C ALA A 178 0.25 17.43 -6.44
N TYR A 179 -0.70 16.51 -6.63
CA TYR A 179 -2.12 16.76 -6.38
C TYR A 179 -2.41 16.89 -4.88
N VAL A 180 -1.78 16.05 -4.05
CA VAL A 180 -1.90 16.14 -2.60
C VAL A 180 -1.36 17.47 -2.09
N HIS A 181 -0.15 17.86 -2.52
CA HIS A 181 0.43 19.15 -2.16
C HIS A 181 -0.46 20.32 -2.57
N LYS A 182 -0.97 20.32 -3.81
CA LYS A 182 -1.88 21.36 -4.30
C LYS A 182 -3.14 21.47 -3.43
N ALA A 183 -3.80 20.34 -3.16
CA ALA A 183 -5.00 20.30 -2.33
C ALA A 183 -4.73 20.80 -0.90
N MET A 184 -3.64 20.34 -0.28
CA MET A 184 -3.22 20.78 1.06
C MET A 184 -2.94 22.28 1.12
N THR A 185 -2.23 22.83 0.13
CA THR A 185 -1.97 24.28 0.05
C THR A 185 -3.25 25.08 -0.11
N GLN A 186 -4.17 24.64 -0.98
CA GLN A 186 -5.43 25.34 -1.24
C GLN A 186 -6.37 25.30 -0.02
N LEU A 187 -6.36 24.20 0.73
CA LEU A 187 -7.17 24.03 1.94
C LEU A 187 -6.49 24.59 3.21
N GLY A 188 -5.28 25.14 3.09
CA GLY A 188 -4.52 25.68 4.22
C GLY A 188 -4.04 24.62 5.23
N PHE A 189 -3.99 23.35 4.83
CA PHE A 189 -3.66 22.24 5.73
C PHE A 189 -2.19 21.85 5.57
N GLN A 190 -1.36 22.24 6.54
CA GLN A 190 0.10 22.09 6.50
C GLN A 190 0.61 21.05 7.51
N GLY A 191 1.87 20.63 7.35
CA GLY A 191 2.57 19.78 8.33
C GLY A 191 2.30 18.28 8.21
N ILE A 192 1.68 17.84 7.12
CA ILE A 192 1.35 16.42 6.90
C ILE A 192 2.37 15.77 5.99
N ASP A 193 2.80 14.58 6.36
CA ASP A 193 3.59 13.73 5.48
C ASP A 193 2.75 13.24 4.30
N VAL A 194 2.94 13.87 3.15
CA VAL A 194 2.30 13.54 1.87
C VAL A 194 2.53 12.08 1.49
N VAL A 195 3.70 11.51 1.79
CA VAL A 195 4.03 10.13 1.45
C VAL A 195 3.15 9.16 2.24
N SER A 196 3.02 9.37 3.55
CA SER A 196 2.14 8.57 4.41
C SER A 196 0.67 8.77 4.06
N PHE A 197 0.25 9.99 3.73
CA PHE A 197 -1.12 10.27 3.31
C PHE A 197 -1.46 9.52 2.01
N ARG A 198 -0.64 9.69 0.97
CA ARG A 198 -0.78 8.96 -0.31
C ARG A 198 -0.87 7.46 -0.07
N LYS A 199 0.02 6.87 0.72
CA LYS A 199 0.05 5.41 0.95
C LYS A 199 -1.30 4.85 1.40
N ARG A 200 -2.09 5.61 2.17
CA ARG A 200 -3.41 5.18 2.66
C ARG A 200 -4.48 5.17 1.57
N HIS A 201 -4.36 6.05 0.58
CA HIS A 201 -5.38 6.28 -0.45
C HIS A 201 -4.97 5.82 -1.86
N LEU A 202 -3.71 5.42 -2.06
CA LEU A 202 -3.09 5.15 -3.36
C LEU A 202 -3.90 4.18 -4.23
N ASP A 203 -4.40 3.09 -3.66
CA ASP A 203 -5.16 2.09 -4.42
C ASP A 203 -6.49 2.66 -4.93
N SER A 204 -7.16 3.47 -4.11
CA SER A 204 -8.40 4.14 -4.52
C SER A 204 -8.16 5.16 -5.63
N TRP A 205 -7.06 5.91 -5.57
CA TRP A 205 -6.69 6.89 -6.59
C TRP A 205 -6.27 6.24 -7.89
N ARG A 206 -5.49 5.15 -7.82
CA ARG A 206 -5.14 4.35 -9.00
C ARG A 206 -6.36 3.76 -9.67
N LYS A 207 -7.32 3.25 -8.88
CA LYS A 207 -8.59 2.76 -9.42
C LYS A 207 -9.35 3.86 -10.15
N LEU A 208 -9.41 5.06 -9.58
CA LEU A 208 -10.03 6.21 -10.23
C LEU A 208 -9.36 6.53 -11.57
N VAL A 209 -8.03 6.64 -11.61
CA VAL A 209 -7.28 6.90 -12.85
C VAL A 209 -7.52 5.80 -13.88
N ALA A 210 -7.56 4.53 -13.47
CA ALA A 210 -7.77 3.40 -14.36
C ALA A 210 -9.15 3.41 -15.04
N THR A 211 -10.21 3.84 -14.34
CA THR A 211 -11.61 3.74 -14.81
C THR A 211 -12.17 5.03 -15.42
N THR A 212 -11.43 6.15 -15.33
CA THR A 212 -11.92 7.47 -15.75
C THR A 212 -11.51 7.80 -17.18
N GLU A 213 -12.35 8.52 -17.92
CA GLU A 213 -12.04 9.05 -19.25
C GLU A 213 -10.93 10.10 -19.20
N ASP A 214 -10.03 10.11 -20.18
CA ASP A 214 -8.76 10.85 -20.11
C ASP A 214 -8.95 12.35 -19.84
N PHE A 215 -9.95 12.98 -20.47
CA PHE A 215 -10.24 14.42 -20.28
C PHE A 215 -10.76 14.75 -18.87
N ALA A 216 -11.23 13.76 -18.11
CA ALA A 216 -11.82 13.93 -16.79
C ALA A 216 -10.89 13.50 -15.64
N ILE A 217 -9.79 12.78 -15.93
CA ILE A 217 -8.88 12.21 -14.92
C ILE A 217 -8.40 13.29 -13.95
N GLU A 218 -7.81 14.38 -14.47
CA GLU A 218 -7.20 15.41 -13.60
C GLU A 218 -8.24 16.07 -12.69
N ARG A 219 -9.42 16.40 -13.23
CA ARG A 219 -10.50 17.03 -12.47
C ARG A 219 -11.01 16.10 -11.37
N LEU A 220 -11.36 14.86 -11.72
CA LEU A 220 -11.93 13.91 -10.78
C LEU A 220 -10.90 13.46 -9.73
N LEU A 221 -9.65 13.30 -10.11
CA LEU A 221 -8.55 13.01 -9.18
C LEU A 221 -8.35 14.16 -8.19
N THR A 222 -8.37 15.41 -8.67
CA THR A 222 -8.27 16.60 -7.80
C THR A 222 -9.40 16.63 -6.79
N CYS A 223 -10.66 16.52 -7.25
CA CYS A 223 -11.82 16.51 -6.34
C CYS A 223 -11.75 15.35 -5.33
N ARG A 224 -11.29 14.16 -5.76
CA ARG A 224 -11.15 13.01 -4.87
C ARG A 224 -10.11 13.27 -3.78
N ILE A 225 -8.95 13.79 -4.16
CA ILE A 225 -7.86 14.08 -3.22
C ILE A 225 -8.27 15.20 -2.26
N GLU A 226 -8.90 16.27 -2.74
CA GLU A 226 -9.46 17.33 -1.88
C GLU A 226 -10.47 16.76 -0.87
N SER A 227 -11.35 15.86 -1.31
CA SER A 227 -12.29 15.18 -0.42
C SER A 227 -11.58 14.32 0.64
N ASP A 228 -10.54 13.58 0.27
CA ASP A 228 -9.77 12.76 1.21
C ASP A 228 -8.99 13.65 2.21
N VAL A 229 -8.49 14.82 1.77
CA VAL A 229 -7.84 15.81 2.65
C VAL A 229 -8.84 16.44 3.61
N LEU A 230 -10.02 16.84 3.12
CA LEU A 230 -11.10 17.37 3.96
C LEU A 230 -11.56 16.35 5.02
N ALA A 231 -11.64 15.07 4.67
CA ALA A 231 -11.94 14.02 5.64
C ALA A 231 -10.86 13.96 6.75
N LEU A 232 -9.58 14.04 6.38
CA LEU A 232 -8.49 14.11 7.35
C LEU A 232 -8.56 15.36 8.25
N MET A 233 -8.93 16.52 7.69
CA MET A 233 -9.13 17.76 8.45
C MET A 233 -10.33 17.65 9.41
N ALA A 234 -11.40 16.99 8.96
CA ALA A 234 -12.60 16.74 9.78
C ALA A 234 -12.32 15.76 10.94
N ASP A 235 -11.32 14.90 10.80
CA ASP A 235 -10.85 14.02 11.89
C ASP A 235 -9.87 14.72 12.84
N ALA A 236 -9.14 15.74 12.37
CA ALA A 236 -8.14 16.47 13.15
C ALA A 236 -8.78 17.49 14.09
N LEU A 237 -8.46 17.46 15.39
CA LEU A 237 -8.98 18.43 16.35
C LEU A 237 -8.56 19.87 15.98
N PRO A 238 -9.45 20.86 16.18
CA PRO A 238 -9.17 22.26 15.83
C PRO A 238 -8.10 22.90 16.72
N VAL A 239 -7.74 22.24 17.82
CA VAL A 239 -6.74 22.70 18.79
C VAL A 239 -5.80 21.59 19.17
N ASN A 240 -4.55 21.96 19.44
CA ASN A 240 -3.57 21.05 19.97
C ASN A 240 -3.58 21.06 21.52
N ALA A 241 -2.88 20.09 22.11
CA ALA A 241 -2.76 19.96 23.56
C ALA A 241 -2.17 21.23 24.24
N GLN A 242 -1.23 21.90 23.57
CA GLN A 242 -0.58 23.09 24.11
C GLN A 242 -1.54 24.29 24.18
N GLU A 243 -2.36 24.48 23.16
CA GLU A 243 -3.42 25.50 23.15
C GLU A 243 -4.44 25.25 24.26
N LEU A 244 -4.79 24.00 24.54
CA LEU A 244 -5.68 23.67 25.66
C LEU A 244 -5.02 23.94 27.02
N LEU A 245 -3.75 23.58 27.20
CA LEU A 245 -3.00 23.90 28.42
C LEU A 245 -2.99 25.41 28.68
N VAL A 246 -2.70 26.21 27.65
CA VAL A 246 -2.61 27.68 27.75
C VAL A 246 -3.98 28.31 27.95
N ASN A 247 -4.97 27.96 27.12
CA ASN A 247 -6.26 28.66 27.11
C ASN A 247 -7.20 28.19 28.23
N LEU A 248 -7.12 26.94 28.67
CA LEU A 248 -7.98 26.38 29.73
C LEU A 248 -7.27 26.25 31.09
N GLY A 249 -5.97 26.55 31.16
CA GLY A 249 -5.18 26.46 32.40
C GLY A 249 -5.07 25.03 32.95
N LEU A 250 -5.15 24.03 32.07
CA LEU A 250 -5.05 22.63 32.46
C LEU A 250 -3.63 22.33 32.96
N LYS A 251 -3.51 21.51 34.00
CA LYS A 251 -2.20 21.23 34.66
C LYS A 251 -1.73 19.80 34.47
N THR A 252 -2.63 18.87 34.15
CA THR A 252 -2.29 17.46 34.04
C THR A 252 -2.56 16.92 32.64
N PRO A 253 -1.78 15.92 32.17
CA PRO A 253 -2.04 15.25 30.89
C PRO A 253 -3.44 14.61 30.80
N ILE A 254 -3.99 14.16 31.92
CA ILE A 254 -5.32 13.54 31.99
C ILE A 254 -6.41 14.58 31.68
N ASP A 255 -6.29 15.78 32.24
CA ASP A 255 -7.25 16.86 31.99
C ASP A 255 -7.25 17.30 30.52
N VAL A 256 -6.07 17.36 29.90
CA VAL A 256 -5.93 17.68 28.47
C VAL A 256 -6.58 16.60 27.62
N ALA A 257 -6.33 15.32 27.91
CA ALA A 257 -6.95 14.21 27.19
C ALA A 257 -8.48 14.23 27.31
N ALA A 258 -9.00 14.50 28.53
CA ALA A 258 -10.43 14.64 28.76
C ALA A 258 -11.04 15.80 27.94
N ALA A 259 -10.40 16.97 27.94
CA ALA A 259 -10.83 18.12 27.14
C ALA A 259 -10.83 17.78 25.64
N MET A 260 -9.77 17.14 25.12
CA MET A 260 -9.71 16.72 23.70
C MET A 260 -10.82 15.73 23.33
N LEU A 261 -11.19 14.80 24.21
CA LEU A 261 -12.31 13.87 23.99
C LEU A 261 -13.66 14.60 23.96
N ILE A 262 -13.87 15.57 24.85
CA ILE A 262 -15.09 16.39 24.87
C ILE A 262 -15.20 17.21 23.57
N ILE A 263 -14.12 17.85 23.15
CA ILE A 263 -14.06 18.61 21.87
C ILE A 263 -14.44 17.71 20.69
N ARG A 264 -13.90 16.49 20.66
CA ARG A 264 -14.19 15.52 19.62
C ARG A 264 -15.67 15.15 19.57
N GLN A 265 -16.31 14.95 20.74
CA GLN A 265 -17.73 14.59 20.83
C GLN A 265 -18.64 15.75 20.44
N GLN A 266 -18.31 16.99 20.83
CA GLN A 266 -19.12 18.17 20.53
C GLN A 266 -18.99 18.67 19.08
N ARG A 267 -17.94 18.25 18.36
CA ARG A 267 -17.78 18.58 16.93
C ARG A 267 -18.91 18.02 16.05
N SER A 268 -19.61 16.99 16.52
CA SER A 268 -20.73 16.37 15.82
C SER A 268 -22.02 17.20 15.86
N SER A 269 -22.12 18.18 16.77
CA SER A 269 -23.40 18.81 17.11
C SER A 269 -23.67 20.18 16.47
N GLU A 270 -22.69 20.98 16.07
CA GLU A 270 -22.88 22.23 15.30
C GLU A 270 -21.51 22.88 14.98
N SER A 271 -21.45 23.77 13.99
CA SER A 271 -20.24 24.51 13.63
C SER A 271 -19.88 25.53 14.72
N LEU A 272 -19.24 25.06 15.79
CA LEU A 272 -18.76 25.93 16.87
C LEU A 272 -17.41 26.51 16.47
N ASP A 273 -17.33 27.84 16.43
CA ASP A 273 -16.05 28.53 16.45
C ASP A 273 -15.27 28.20 17.74
N LEU A 274 -13.96 28.39 17.71
CA LEU A 274 -13.09 28.04 18.84
C LEU A 274 -13.55 28.67 20.19
N PRO A 275 -13.97 29.95 20.24
CA PRO A 275 -14.51 30.54 21.47
C PRO A 275 -15.75 29.82 22.00
N SER A 276 -16.72 29.50 21.14
CA SER A 276 -17.94 28.81 21.56
C SER A 276 -17.65 27.38 22.04
N LEU A 277 -16.65 26.74 21.43
CA LEU A 277 -16.23 25.39 21.81
C LEU A 277 -15.51 25.39 23.18
N LEU A 278 -14.64 26.37 23.43
CA LEU A 278 -14.02 26.55 24.75
C LEU A 278 -15.06 26.90 25.82
N GLN A 279 -16.04 27.73 25.49
CA GLN A 279 -17.15 28.07 26.40
C GLN A 279 -18.02 26.84 26.73
N ALA A 280 -18.29 25.98 25.75
CA ALA A 280 -19.05 24.75 25.96
C ALA A 280 -18.34 23.77 26.88
N ILE A 281 -17.01 23.61 26.76
CA ILE A 281 -16.19 22.81 27.69
C ILE A 281 -16.25 23.41 29.10
N PHE A 282 -16.13 24.73 29.22
CA PHE A 282 -16.17 25.41 30.51
C PHE A 282 -17.52 25.22 31.20
N ASN A 283 -18.62 25.32 30.44
CA ASN A 283 -19.97 25.07 30.92
C ASN A 283 -20.16 23.62 31.37
N ASP A 284 -19.73 22.62 30.59
CA ASP A 284 -19.83 21.19 30.96
C ASP A 284 -19.03 20.87 32.23
N ALA A 285 -17.81 21.40 32.36
CA ALA A 285 -16.99 21.25 33.55
C ALA A 285 -17.63 21.91 34.79
N SER A 286 -18.30 23.05 34.61
CA SER A 286 -19.00 23.74 35.68
C SER A 286 -20.24 22.98 36.16
N GLU A 287 -21.02 22.40 35.23
CA GLU A 287 -22.21 21.60 35.54
C GLU A 287 -21.84 20.31 36.27
N ARG A 288 -20.79 19.58 35.83
CA ARG A 288 -20.32 18.38 36.55
C ARG A 288 -19.92 18.66 38.00
N ARG A 289 -19.23 19.79 38.26
CA ARG A 289 -18.90 20.20 39.65
C ARG A 289 -20.15 20.47 40.48
N LYS A 290 -21.19 21.11 39.91
CA LYS A 290 -22.45 21.35 40.61
C LYS A 290 -23.15 20.04 40.96
N THR A 291 -23.18 19.07 40.03
CA THR A 291 -23.78 17.75 40.26
C THR A 291 -23.04 16.96 41.35
N GLU A 292 -21.71 16.97 41.35
CA GLU A 292 -20.89 16.32 42.38
C GLU A 292 -21.12 16.93 43.78
N LEU A 293 -21.23 18.26 43.87
CA LEU A 293 -21.55 18.99 45.11
C LEU A 293 -22.96 18.68 45.62
N GLN A 294 -23.95 18.48 44.73
CA GLN A 294 -25.30 18.10 45.14
C GLN A 294 -25.39 16.65 45.63
N VAL A 295 -24.66 15.72 44.99
CA VAL A 295 -24.61 14.31 45.42
C VAL A 295 -23.93 14.17 46.78
N SER A 296 -22.84 14.92 47.02
CA SER A 296 -22.13 14.91 48.30
C SER A 296 -22.93 15.55 49.44
N ASN A 297 -23.73 16.59 49.17
CA ASN A 297 -24.67 17.13 50.17
C ASN A 297 -25.84 16.18 50.47
N SER A 298 -26.27 15.38 49.49
CA SER A 298 -27.38 14.42 49.66
C SER A 298 -26.98 13.17 50.45
N THR A 299 -25.74 12.70 50.32
CA THR A 299 -25.22 11.57 51.13
C THR A 299 -24.96 11.95 52.59
N VAL A 300 -24.64 13.21 52.88
CA VAL A 300 -24.52 13.70 54.28
C VAL A 300 -25.89 13.75 54.99
N SER A 301 -26.98 13.97 54.26
CA SER A 301 -28.33 14.07 54.85
C SER A 301 -28.97 12.73 55.23
N VAL A 302 -28.45 11.58 54.76
CA VAL A 302 -29.06 10.25 55.01
C VAL A 302 -28.40 9.51 56.18
N GLY A 303 -27.25 9.98 56.67
CA GLY A 303 -26.53 9.35 57.79
C GLY A 303 -26.96 9.78 59.22
N GLY A 304 -27.91 10.71 59.35
CA GLY A 304 -28.23 11.36 60.64
C GLY A 304 -29.39 10.78 61.45
N ALA A 305 -30.05 9.71 61.00
CA ALA A 305 -31.28 9.22 61.61
C ALA A 305 -31.20 7.73 61.97
N LEU A 306 -30.29 7.33 62.86
CA LEU A 306 -30.31 6.02 63.54
C LEU A 306 -29.35 6.06 64.73
N THR A 307 -29.83 6.47 65.91
CA THR A 307 -29.38 6.02 67.26
C THR A 307 -30.09 6.83 68.36
N GLN A 308 -31.29 6.40 68.74
CA GLN A 308 -31.73 6.45 70.13
C GLN A 308 -32.55 5.17 70.40
N GLY A 309 -31.92 4.27 71.14
CA GLY A 309 -32.43 3.03 71.70
C GLY A 309 -31.48 2.59 72.79
#